data_AF-A0A521G086-F1
#
_entry.id   AF-A0A521G086-F1
#
_cell.length_a   1.000
_cell.length_b   1.000
_cell.length_c   1.000
_cell.angle_alpha   90.00
_cell.angle_beta   90.00
_cell.angle_gamma   90.00
#
_symmetry.space_group_name_H-M   'P 1'
#
loop_
_entity.id
_entity.type
_entity.pdbx_description
1 polymer ?
#
loop_
_entity_poly.entity_id
_entity_poly.type
_entity_poly.pdbx_seq_one_letter_code
_entity_poly.pdbx_strand_id
1 'polypeptide(L)'
;MKWYCLAALMVLCQISQAKAEVILVTGAKIIFYAQSHSDSDAHMIQSNIGIYKGGDHPSCINNRLYIDFTDKEIIATAMAASLANKSVSFLYDDAAASKQMTGHAINNCRVFSIWQ
;
A
#
# COMPACT_ATOMS: atom_id res chain seq x y z
N MET A 1 -1.90 11.65 45.60
CA MET A 1 -2.33 12.35 44.37
C MET A 1 -1.43 12.13 43.13
N LYS A 2 -0.35 11.31 43.18
CA LYS A 2 0.55 11.10 42.02
C LYS A 2 0.25 9.86 41.14
N TRP A 3 -0.62 8.94 41.60
CA TRP A 3 -0.86 7.66 40.92
C TRP A 3 -1.97 7.70 39.86
N TYR A 4 -2.88 8.67 39.93
CA TYR A 4 -4.01 8.78 39.01
C TYR A 4 -3.59 9.19 37.58
N CYS A 5 -2.51 9.96 37.44
CA CYS A 5 -1.98 10.35 36.12
C CYS A 5 -1.37 9.17 35.36
N LEU A 6 -0.82 8.17 36.06
CA LEU A 6 -0.20 7.00 35.42
C LEU A 6 -1.25 6.02 34.87
N ALA A 7 -2.37 5.86 35.59
CA ALA A 7 -3.48 5.01 35.14
C ALA A 7 -4.20 5.62 33.93
N ALA A 8 -4.38 6.94 33.88
CA ALA A 8 -4.98 7.63 32.74
C ALA A 8 -4.13 7.50 31.45
N LEU A 9 -2.79 7.48 31.57
CA LEU A 9 -1.89 7.29 30.43
C LEU A 9 -1.95 5.87 29.85
N MET A 10 -2.15 4.85 30.71
CA MET A 10 -2.26 3.46 30.28
C MET A 10 -3.58 3.15 29.58
N VAL A 11 -4.68 3.80 29.95
CA VAL A 11 -5.99 3.62 29.30
C VAL A 11 -6.02 4.24 27.90
N LEU A 12 -5.34 5.38 27.70
CA LEU A 12 -5.26 6.03 26.38
C LEU A 12 -4.41 5.25 25.36
N CYS A 13 -3.49 4.39 25.83
CA CYS A 13 -2.62 3.61 24.94
C CYS A 13 -3.35 2.41 24.30
N GLN A 14 -4.48 1.96 24.85
CA GLN A 14 -5.23 0.81 24.32
C GLN A 14 -6.16 1.12 23.13
N ILE A 15 -6.36 2.39 22.78
CA ILE A 15 -7.40 2.81 21.81
C ILE A 15 -6.86 2.96 20.38
N SER A 16 -5.54 2.92 20.17
CA SER A 16 -4.92 3.09 18.84
C SER A 16 -4.45 1.76 18.24
N GLN A 17 -5.35 0.80 18.05
CA GLN A 17 -5.11 -0.30 17.11
C GLN A 17 -5.79 0.03 15.78
N ALA A 18 -5.12 0.82 14.94
CA ALA A 18 -5.43 0.82 13.51
C ALA A 18 -5.22 -0.61 13.03
N LYS A 19 -6.31 -1.31 12.71
CA LYS A 19 -6.24 -2.69 12.23
C LYS A 19 -5.78 -2.64 10.78
N ALA A 20 -4.63 -3.25 10.51
CA ALA A 20 -4.21 -3.58 9.16
C ALA A 20 -5.28 -4.46 8.50
N GLU A 21 -5.76 -4.05 7.34
CA GLU A 21 -6.69 -4.82 6.52
C GLU A 21 -5.95 -5.34 5.27
N VAL A 22 -6.16 -6.62 4.97
CA VAL A 22 -5.71 -7.20 3.69
C VAL A 22 -6.89 -7.21 2.73
N ILE A 23 -6.75 -6.50 1.62
CA ILE A 23 -7.84 -6.22 0.69
C ILE A 23 -7.53 -6.84 -0.67
N LEU A 24 -8.53 -7.53 -1.23
CA LEU A 24 -8.49 -8.09 -2.58
C LEU A 24 -9.08 -7.09 -3.58
N VAL A 25 -8.34 -6.84 -4.65
CA VAL A 25 -8.81 -6.09 -5.82
C VAL A 25 -8.76 -7.02 -7.02
N THR A 26 -9.85 -7.08 -7.78
CA THR A 26 -9.97 -7.94 -8.97
C THR A 26 -10.22 -7.14 -10.24
N GLY A 27 -9.58 -7.54 -11.33
CA GLY A 27 -9.85 -7.00 -12.67
C GLY A 27 -9.28 -5.59 -12.94
N ALA A 28 -8.37 -5.10 -12.09
CA ALA A 28 -7.75 -3.80 -12.22
C ALA A 28 -6.73 -3.76 -13.36
N LYS A 29 -6.69 -2.67 -14.13
CA LYS A 29 -5.53 -2.33 -14.96
C LYS A 29 -4.63 -1.42 -14.16
N ILE A 30 -3.33 -1.68 -14.20
CA ILE A 30 -2.36 -0.95 -13.40
C ILE A 30 -1.36 -0.20 -14.27
N ILE A 31 -0.95 0.97 -13.79
CA ILE A 31 0.24 1.68 -14.28
C ILE A 31 1.39 1.36 -13.33
N PHE A 32 2.48 0.80 -13.85
CA PHE A 32 3.69 0.53 -13.09
C PHE A 32 4.69 1.68 -13.21
N TYR A 33 5.24 2.11 -12.08
CA TYR A 33 6.24 3.17 -12.01
C TYR A 33 7.52 2.62 -11.38
N ALA A 34 8.52 2.37 -12.24
CA ALA A 34 9.87 2.02 -11.81
C ALA A 34 10.50 3.19 -11.03
N GLN A 35 11.27 2.88 -9.99
CA GLN A 35 11.86 3.84 -9.07
C GLN A 35 13.34 3.52 -8.87
N SER A 36 14.17 4.55 -8.67
CA SER A 36 15.56 4.40 -8.25
C SER A 36 15.66 4.43 -6.73
N HIS A 37 16.64 3.72 -6.19
CA HIS A 37 16.93 3.69 -4.75
C HIS A 37 17.50 5.02 -4.22
N SER A 38 17.83 5.98 -5.08
CA SER A 38 18.39 7.28 -4.69
C SER A 38 17.38 8.16 -3.95
N ASP A 39 16.10 8.06 -4.32
CA ASP A 39 15.06 9.01 -3.90
C ASP A 39 13.76 8.32 -3.46
N SER A 40 13.74 6.99 -3.43
CA SER A 40 12.58 6.16 -3.12
C SER A 40 13.00 4.84 -2.47
N ASP A 41 12.09 4.26 -1.69
CA ASP A 41 12.29 3.00 -0.95
C ASP A 41 11.52 1.82 -1.55
N ALA A 42 10.71 2.08 -2.58
CA ALA A 42 9.85 1.11 -3.23
C ALA A 42 9.48 1.52 -4.67
N HIS A 43 9.01 0.53 -5.45
CA HIS A 43 8.27 0.79 -6.69
C HIS A 43 6.82 1.13 -6.38
N MET A 44 6.11 1.67 -7.37
CA MET A 44 4.70 2.04 -7.22
C MET A 44 3.86 1.44 -8.36
N ILE A 45 2.65 1.00 -8.01
CA ILE A 45 1.57 0.77 -8.96
C ILE A 45 0.43 1.74 -8.69
N GLN A 46 -0.32 2.09 -9.73
CA GLN A 46 -1.58 2.82 -9.61
C GLN A 46 -2.69 2.02 -10.30
N SER A 47 -3.75 1.71 -9.55
CA SER A 47 -4.95 1.07 -10.10
C SER A 47 -5.84 2.08 -10.83
N ASN A 48 -6.44 1.65 -11.94
CA ASN A 48 -7.43 2.44 -12.67
C ASN A 48 -8.83 2.41 -12.04
N ILE A 49 -9.08 1.49 -11.11
CA ILE A 49 -10.33 1.36 -10.35
C ILE A 49 -10.07 1.60 -8.86
N GLY A 50 -11.12 1.99 -8.14
CA GLY A 50 -11.10 2.15 -6.69
C GLY A 50 -10.71 0.84 -5.99
N ILE A 51 -9.77 0.92 -5.05
CA ILE A 51 -9.21 -0.25 -4.36
C ILE A 51 -9.84 -0.51 -2.99
N TYR A 52 -10.78 0.32 -2.56
CA TYR A 52 -11.47 0.18 -1.28
C TYR A 52 -12.98 0.26 -1.43
N LYS A 53 -13.67 -0.87 -1.26
CA LYS A 53 -15.14 -0.93 -1.27
C LYS A 53 -15.77 -0.23 -2.51
N GLY A 54 -15.10 -0.33 -3.67
CA GLY A 54 -15.54 0.29 -4.92
C GLY A 54 -15.17 1.77 -5.09
N GLY A 55 -14.39 2.35 -4.17
CA GLY A 55 -13.91 3.73 -4.22
C GLY A 55 -12.44 3.87 -3.80
N ASP A 56 -12.02 5.11 -3.57
CA ASP A 56 -10.65 5.45 -3.18
C ASP A 56 -10.38 5.10 -1.71
N HIS A 57 -9.19 4.53 -1.43
CA HIS A 57 -8.76 4.27 -0.07
C HIS A 57 -8.28 5.56 0.61
N PRO A 58 -8.68 5.87 1.86
CA PRO A 58 -8.25 7.08 2.56
C PRO A 58 -6.73 7.19 2.76
N SER A 59 -6.04 6.07 3.01
CA SER A 59 -4.58 6.04 3.20
C SER A 59 -3.79 5.77 1.91
N CYS A 60 -4.38 5.09 0.92
CA CYS A 60 -3.72 4.77 -0.35
C CYS A 60 -4.05 5.84 -1.40
N ILE A 61 -3.43 7.01 -1.25
CA ILE A 61 -3.74 8.21 -2.04
C ILE A 61 -3.74 7.89 -3.54
N ASN A 62 -4.84 8.22 -4.23
CA ASN A 62 -5.05 8.02 -5.67
C ASN A 62 -4.93 6.55 -6.13
N ASN A 63 -5.34 5.59 -5.29
CA ASN A 63 -5.24 4.16 -5.57
C ASN A 63 -3.80 3.71 -5.90
N ARG A 64 -2.83 4.38 -5.29
CA ARG A 64 -1.42 4.06 -5.41
C ARG A 64 -1.02 3.11 -4.30
N LEU A 65 -0.25 2.09 -4.66
CA LEU A 65 0.30 1.11 -3.74
C LEU A 65 1.77 0.90 -4.05
N TYR A 66 2.56 0.58 -3.03
CA TYR A 66 3.97 0.32 -3.20
C TYR A 66 4.26 -1.18 -3.34
N ILE A 67 5.36 -1.50 -4.04
CA ILE A 67 5.95 -2.83 -4.13
C ILE A 67 7.38 -2.72 -3.63
N ASP A 68 7.77 -3.55 -2.67
CA ASP A 68 9.14 -3.57 -2.17
C ASP A 68 10.14 -3.89 -3.29
N PHE A 69 11.27 -3.18 -3.34
CA PHE A 69 12.32 -3.41 -4.34
C PHE A 69 12.84 -4.86 -4.37
N THR A 70 12.71 -5.56 -3.24
CA THR A 70 13.15 -6.95 -3.08
C THR A 70 12.22 -7.95 -3.73
N ASP A 71 10.95 -7.59 -3.98
CA ASP A 71 9.90 -8.51 -4.44
C ASP A 71 9.90 -8.63 -5.97
N LYS A 72 10.98 -9.21 -6.51
CA LYS A 72 11.24 -9.32 -7.95
C LYS A 72 10.08 -9.95 -8.74
N GLU A 73 9.37 -10.92 -8.15
CA GLU A 73 8.23 -11.58 -8.80
C GLU A 73 7.02 -10.64 -8.95
N ILE A 74 6.70 -9.89 -7.89
CA ILE A 74 5.61 -8.90 -7.91
C ILE A 74 5.96 -7.78 -8.88
N ILE A 75 7.21 -7.30 -8.85
CA ILE A 75 7.73 -6.28 -9.78
C ILE A 75 7.59 -6.74 -11.23
N ALA A 76 8.09 -7.93 -11.56
CA ALA A 76 8.06 -8.46 -12.92
C ALA A 76 6.62 -8.63 -13.42
N THR A 77 5.74 -9.16 -12.57
CA THR A 77 4.33 -9.38 -12.91
C THR A 77 3.60 -8.06 -13.11
N ALA A 78 3.80 -7.08 -12.22
CA ALA A 78 3.19 -5.76 -12.32
C ALA A 78 3.64 -5.01 -13.56
N MET A 79 4.95 -5.03 -13.85
CA MET A 79 5.53 -4.41 -15.03
C MET A 79 4.99 -5.05 -16.31
N ALA A 80 4.98 -6.38 -16.39
CA ALA A 80 4.47 -7.12 -17.55
C ALA A 80 2.98 -6.84 -17.78
N ALA A 81 2.16 -6.85 -16.72
CA ALA A 81 0.73 -6.54 -16.81
C ALA A 81 0.48 -5.11 -17.31
N SER A 82 1.23 -4.14 -16.78
CA SER A 82 1.14 -2.74 -17.16
C SER A 82 1.49 -2.52 -18.62
N LEU A 83 2.62 -3.06 -19.08
CA LEU A 83 3.07 -2.97 -20.48
C LEU A 83 2.10 -3.68 -21.45
N ALA A 84 1.53 -4.80 -21.03
CA ALA A 84 0.56 -5.55 -21.84
C ALA A 84 -0.86 -4.98 -21.79
N ASN A 85 -1.12 -3.94 -20.99
CA ASN A 85 -2.45 -3.38 -20.73
C ASN A 85 -3.48 -4.45 -20.32
N LYS A 86 -3.01 -5.46 -19.56
CA LYS A 86 -3.83 -6.57 -19.05
C LYS A 86 -4.40 -6.25 -17.68
N SER A 87 -5.61 -6.72 -17.43
CA SER A 87 -6.19 -6.71 -16.08
C SER A 87 -5.47 -7.71 -15.19
N VAL A 88 -5.34 -7.37 -13.91
CA VAL A 88 -4.76 -8.18 -12.85
C VAL A 88 -5.70 -8.22 -11.65
N SER A 89 -5.50 -9.22 -10.81
CA SER A 89 -5.98 -9.21 -9.44
C SER A 89 -4.79 -9.11 -8.50
N PHE A 90 -4.96 -8.41 -7.37
CA PHE A 90 -3.90 -8.23 -6.40
C PHE A 90 -4.45 -8.15 -4.97
N LEU A 91 -3.61 -8.54 -4.03
CA LEU A 91 -3.83 -8.36 -2.59
C LEU A 91 -2.90 -7.27 -2.08
N TYR A 92 -3.40 -6.43 -1.17
CA TYR A 92 -2.58 -5.44 -0.50
C TYR A 92 -2.93 -5.27 0.97
N ASP A 93 -1.99 -4.75 1.74
CA ASP A 93 -2.14 -4.35 3.14
C ASP A 93 -2.15 -2.82 3.21
N ASP A 94 -3.14 -2.24 3.89
CA ASP A 94 -3.36 -0.79 4.00
C ASP A 94 -2.65 -0.11 5.18
N ALA A 95 -1.93 -0.88 6.00
CA ALA A 95 -1.20 -0.43 7.19
C ALA A 95 0.21 -1.02 7.29
N ALA A 96 0.83 -1.31 6.15
CA ALA A 96 2.23 -1.73 6.09
C ALA A 96 3.18 -0.60 6.52
N ALA A 97 4.46 -0.95 6.75
CA ALA A 97 5.48 0.06 7.04
C ALA A 97 5.51 1.13 5.94
N SER A 98 5.53 2.40 6.34
CA SER A 98 5.51 3.51 5.40
C SER A 98 6.79 3.54 4.57
N LYS A 99 6.64 3.73 3.27
CA LYS A 99 7.75 3.86 2.31
C LYS A 99 7.62 5.10 1.47
N GLN A 100 8.76 5.71 1.14
CA GLN A 100 8.79 6.84 0.22
C GLN A 100 8.79 6.35 -1.23
N MET A 101 7.93 6.95 -2.05
CA MET A 101 7.88 6.75 -3.49
C MET A 101 8.07 8.08 -4.22
N THR A 102 8.26 8.05 -5.54
CA THR A 102 8.45 9.25 -6.36
C THR A 102 7.39 10.32 -6.12
N GLY A 103 7.87 11.57 -6.11
CA GLY A 103 7.08 12.74 -5.73
C GLY A 103 6.99 12.96 -4.22
N HIS A 104 7.88 12.33 -3.43
CA HIS A 104 7.89 12.37 -1.95
C HIS A 104 6.58 11.89 -1.32
N ALA A 105 5.84 11.04 -2.04
CA ALA A 105 4.63 10.45 -1.51
C ALA A 105 5.02 9.33 -0.55
N ILE A 106 4.73 9.51 0.73
CA ILE A 106 4.83 8.46 1.74
C ILE A 106 3.54 7.64 1.67
N ASN A 107 3.65 6.33 1.50
CA ASN A 107 2.51 5.43 1.42
C ASN A 107 2.73 4.23 2.33
N ASN A 108 1.65 3.77 2.96
CA ASN A 108 1.60 2.61 3.83
C ASN A 108 0.80 1.44 3.20
N CYS A 109 0.40 1.57 1.94
CA CYS A 109 -0.34 0.54 1.22
C CYS A 109 0.61 -0.33 0.38
N ARG A 110 0.84 -1.57 0.81
CA ARG A 110 1.78 -2.50 0.18
C ARG A 110 1.08 -3.61 -0.58
N VAL A 111 1.48 -3.84 -1.82
CA VAL A 111 1.07 -5.03 -2.58
C VAL A 111 1.77 -6.27 -2.05
N PHE A 112 1.00 -7.29 -1.69
CA PHE A 112 1.49 -8.58 -1.18
C PHE A 112 1.50 -9.67 -2.25
N SER A 113 0.62 -9.60 -3.23
CA SER A 113 0.51 -10.59 -4.31
C SER A 113 -0.21 -9.99 -5.50
N ILE A 114 0.14 -10.44 -6.71
CA ILE A 114 -0.43 -9.99 -7.97
C ILE A 114 -0.45 -11.16 -8.97
N TRP A 115 -1.55 -11.31 -9.70
CA TRP A 115 -1.71 -12.35 -10.72
C TRP A 115 -2.67 -11.90 -11.83
N GLN A 116 -2.70 -12.66 -12.93
CA GLN A 116 -3.54 -12.42 -14.10
C GLN A 116 -4.67 -13.46 -14.17
#